data_AF-A0A067NHG2-F1
#
_entry.id   AF-A0A067NHG2-F1
#
_cell.length_a   1.000
_cell.length_b   1.000
_cell.length_c   1.000
_cell.angle_alpha   90.00
_cell.angle_beta   90.00
_cell.angle_gamma   90.00
#
_symmetry.space_group_name_H-M   'P 1'
#
loop_
_entity.id
_entity.type
_entity.pdbx_description
1 polymer ?
#
loop_
_entity_poly.entity_id
_entity_poly.type
_entity_poly.pdbx_seq_one_letter_code
_entity_poly.pdbx_strand_id
1 'polypeptide(L)'
;MFPSSLKSPSLPRRSDSLNATQQKSSIQPIFLTIEQELHDARRVQTHGQEDDLRGALGMVINRVSELSSMLADAYKSQVDLETQLNLAKSNLKLVIANNEMLEEALRHGNGNSKDVGWRRRSGRDSSMTPEQGYRHSVDFPVPSSASTIESNPDFPPTSSTRPASPAPSQSENSRFFKFRFTSNNATPPINHLTSPSLPSLATHSHLKELEEATAELEKERIRCKKALDDKASLEAEIESLSQALFERRIRWWQLNGSNALR
;
A
#
# COMPACT_ATOMS: atom_id res chain seq x y z
N MET A 1 27.87 37.93 29.01
CA MET A 1 28.00 37.34 27.67
C MET A 1 27.96 35.83 27.80
N PHE A 2 26.87 35.18 27.35
CA PHE A 2 26.82 33.86 26.71
C PHE A 2 25.45 33.75 26.03
N PRO A 3 25.35 33.44 24.72
CA PRO A 3 24.08 33.43 24.00
C PRO A 3 23.42 32.04 24.05
N SER A 4 22.19 31.98 24.54
CA SER A 4 21.36 30.77 24.54
C SER A 4 20.33 30.87 23.42
N SER A 5 20.64 30.32 22.24
CA SER A 5 19.64 30.07 21.19
C SER A 5 19.84 28.66 20.65
N LEU A 6 19.15 27.71 21.26
CA LEU A 6 19.04 26.35 20.75
C LEU A 6 17.92 26.34 19.70
N LYS A 7 18.32 26.31 18.42
CA LYS A 7 17.44 25.99 17.29
C LYS A 7 16.92 24.56 17.46
N SER A 8 15.61 24.41 17.66
CA SER A 8 14.94 23.12 17.54
C SER A 8 14.93 22.68 16.06
N PRO A 9 15.25 21.42 15.75
CA PRO A 9 15.11 20.89 14.41
C PRO A 9 13.63 20.73 14.08
N SER A 10 13.15 21.50 13.11
CA SER A 10 11.80 21.36 12.55
C SER A 10 11.67 19.99 11.88
N LEU A 11 10.87 19.11 12.49
CA LEU A 11 10.48 17.83 11.90
C LEU A 11 9.72 18.05 10.57
N PRO A 12 9.90 17.19 9.56
CA PRO A 12 9.20 17.31 8.28
C PRO A 12 7.68 17.20 8.47
N ARG A 13 6.98 18.31 8.19
CA ARG A 13 5.51 18.36 8.13
C ARG A 13 5.07 17.53 6.91
N ARG A 14 4.63 16.29 7.15
CA ARG A 14 3.94 15.48 6.12
C ARG A 14 2.66 16.22 5.72
N SER A 15 2.66 16.77 4.51
CA SER A 15 1.60 17.63 3.97
C SER A 15 0.69 16.88 3.01
N ASP A 16 0.74 15.55 3.01
CA ASP A 16 0.23 14.74 1.89
C ASP A 16 -1.22 14.27 2.10
N SER A 17 -1.87 14.68 3.19
CA SER A 17 -3.26 14.32 3.48
C SER A 17 -4.21 15.41 2.97
N LEU A 18 -5.19 15.00 2.14
CA LEU A 18 -6.48 15.66 1.85
C LEU A 18 -6.72 16.25 0.44
N ASN A 19 -6.16 15.67 -0.63
CA ASN A 19 -6.69 15.91 -2.00
C ASN A 19 -7.62 14.81 -2.54
N ALA A 20 -7.94 13.79 -1.74
CA ALA A 20 -8.81 12.68 -2.15
C ALA A 20 -10.28 13.09 -2.44
N THR A 21 -10.70 14.31 -2.09
CA THR A 21 -12.06 14.81 -2.35
C THR A 21 -12.16 15.73 -3.57
N GLN A 22 -11.04 16.15 -4.19
CA GLN A 22 -11.07 17.11 -5.30
C GLN A 22 -11.48 16.51 -6.65
N GLN A 23 -11.50 15.18 -6.83
CA GLN A 23 -11.95 14.59 -8.10
C GLN A 23 -13.47 14.65 -8.30
N LYS A 24 -14.25 14.93 -7.25
CA LYS A 24 -15.73 14.89 -7.31
C LYS A 24 -16.35 16.08 -8.04
N SER A 25 -15.61 17.17 -8.27
CA SER A 25 -16.11 18.37 -8.95
C SER A 25 -16.07 18.29 -10.48
N SER A 26 -15.24 17.42 -11.08
CA SER A 26 -15.13 17.33 -12.55
C SER A 26 -16.23 16.49 -13.21
N ILE A 27 -16.96 15.70 -12.43
CA ILE A 27 -18.00 14.80 -12.93
C ILE A 27 -19.34 15.53 -13.13
N GLN A 28 -19.60 16.56 -12.32
CA GLN A 28 -20.79 17.42 -12.41
C GLN A 28 -21.03 18.06 -13.79
N PRO A 29 -20.03 18.66 -14.47
CA PRO A 29 -20.26 19.30 -15.78
C PRO A 29 -20.65 18.28 -16.87
N ILE A 30 -20.14 17.05 -16.80
CA ILE A 30 -20.43 15.99 -17.78
C ILE A 30 -21.89 15.54 -17.72
N PHE A 31 -22.49 15.51 -16.52
CA PHE A 31 -23.90 15.15 -16.37
C PHE A 31 -24.83 16.27 -16.86
N LEU A 32 -24.48 17.52 -16.62
CA LEU A 32 -25.24 18.66 -17.13
C LEU A 32 -25.28 18.70 -18.67
N THR A 33 -24.16 18.39 -19.34
CA THR A 33 -24.15 18.32 -20.81
C THR A 33 -25.00 17.16 -21.34
N ILE A 34 -24.97 15.99 -20.67
CA ILE A 34 -25.82 14.84 -21.03
C ILE A 34 -27.30 15.20 -20.93
N GLU A 35 -27.70 15.85 -19.84
CA GLU A 35 -29.10 16.24 -19.64
C GLU A 35 -29.58 17.20 -20.72
N GLN A 36 -28.73 18.16 -21.11
CA GLN A 36 -29.01 19.09 -22.18
C GLN A 36 -29.13 18.39 -23.54
N GLU A 37 -28.17 17.52 -23.89
CA GLU A 37 -28.18 16.75 -25.13
C GLU A 37 -29.39 15.80 -25.22
N LEU A 38 -29.75 15.14 -24.11
CA LEU A 38 -30.94 14.30 -24.03
C LEU A 38 -32.24 15.10 -24.16
N HIS A 39 -32.27 16.31 -23.60
CA HIS A 39 -33.40 17.21 -23.77
C HIS A 39 -33.56 17.61 -25.25
N ASP A 40 -32.45 17.93 -25.92
CA ASP A 40 -32.44 18.25 -27.35
C ASP A 40 -32.84 17.03 -28.20
N ALA A 41 -32.34 15.83 -27.88
CA ALA A 41 -32.74 14.59 -28.54
C ALA A 41 -34.24 14.29 -28.38
N ARG A 42 -34.84 14.55 -27.21
CA ARG A 42 -36.29 14.42 -26.98
C ARG A 42 -37.10 15.43 -27.78
N ARG A 43 -36.59 16.66 -27.95
CA ARG A 43 -37.23 17.66 -28.81
C ARG A 43 -37.21 17.21 -30.28
N VAL A 44 -36.06 16.72 -30.75
CA VAL A 44 -35.90 16.18 -32.11
C VAL A 44 -36.78 14.96 -32.34
N GLN A 45 -36.91 14.08 -31.34
CA GLN A 45 -37.78 12.90 -31.45
C GLN A 45 -39.26 13.24 -31.68
N THR A 46 -39.73 14.34 -31.08
CA THR A 46 -41.15 14.73 -31.12
C THR A 46 -41.52 15.58 -32.32
N HIS A 47 -40.59 16.39 -32.83
CA HIS A 47 -40.86 17.40 -33.86
C HIS A 47 -39.84 17.46 -35.01
N GLY A 48 -38.77 16.64 -34.96
CA GLY A 48 -37.67 16.69 -35.92
C GLY A 48 -37.94 15.89 -37.20
N GLN A 49 -37.19 16.23 -38.25
CA GLN A 49 -37.18 15.46 -39.49
C GLN A 49 -36.29 14.21 -39.35
N GLU A 50 -36.38 13.28 -40.30
CA GLU A 50 -35.59 12.04 -40.24
C GLU A 50 -34.08 12.28 -40.14
N ASP A 51 -33.56 13.32 -40.80
CA ASP A 51 -32.14 13.66 -40.76
C ASP A 51 -31.69 14.17 -39.38
N ASP A 52 -32.53 14.97 -38.71
CA ASP A 52 -32.27 15.41 -37.33
C ASP A 52 -32.26 14.22 -36.37
N LEU A 53 -33.19 13.28 -36.55
CA LEU A 53 -33.27 12.07 -35.74
C LEU A 53 -32.00 11.22 -35.89
N ARG A 54 -31.48 11.07 -37.12
CA ARG A 54 -30.19 10.40 -37.37
C ARG A 54 -29.04 11.12 -36.66
N GLY A 55 -29.01 12.44 -36.70
CA GLY A 55 -28.04 13.25 -35.97
C GLY A 55 -28.10 13.07 -34.45
N ALA A 56 -29.31 13.14 -33.88
CA ALA A 56 -29.55 12.95 -32.45
C ALA A 56 -29.16 11.54 -31.99
N LEU A 57 -29.49 10.49 -32.77
CA LEU A 57 -29.06 9.13 -32.50
C LEU A 57 -27.53 8.99 -32.54
N GLY A 58 -26.86 9.59 -33.53
CA GLY A 58 -25.40 9.60 -33.60
C GLY A 58 -24.76 10.24 -32.37
N MET A 59 -25.31 11.37 -31.90
CA MET A 59 -24.87 12.03 -30.67
C MET A 59 -25.05 11.14 -29.43
N VAL A 60 -26.20 10.49 -29.26
CA VAL A 60 -26.45 9.57 -28.15
C VAL A 60 -25.50 8.36 -28.20
N ILE A 61 -25.24 7.80 -29.38
CA ILE A 61 -24.31 6.68 -29.56
C ILE A 61 -22.89 7.08 -29.16
N ASN A 62 -22.43 8.25 -29.60
CA ASN A 62 -21.12 8.76 -29.21
C ASN A 62 -21.03 8.96 -27.70
N ARG A 63 -22.08 9.49 -27.09
CA ARG A 63 -22.11 9.72 -25.64
C ARG A 63 -22.08 8.42 -24.83
N VAL A 64 -22.84 7.42 -25.25
CA VAL A 64 -22.80 6.08 -24.65
C VAL A 64 -21.42 5.45 -24.79
N SER A 65 -20.75 5.65 -25.93
CA SER A 65 -19.39 5.17 -26.16
C SER A 65 -18.38 5.84 -25.22
N GLU A 66 -18.48 7.15 -25.04
CA GLU A 66 -17.64 7.92 -24.10
C GLU A 66 -17.87 7.48 -22.65
N LEU A 67 -19.13 7.37 -22.21
CA LEU A 67 -19.48 6.89 -20.88
C LEU A 67 -18.97 5.47 -20.62
N SER A 68 -19.01 4.61 -21.64
CA SER A 68 -18.47 3.24 -21.55
C SER A 68 -16.95 3.26 -21.37
N SER A 69 -16.24 4.17 -22.05
CA SER A 69 -14.79 4.36 -21.84
C SER A 69 -14.48 4.87 -20.44
N MET A 70 -15.21 5.90 -19.95
CA MET A 70 -15.04 6.43 -18.60
C MET A 70 -15.30 5.36 -17.52
N LEU A 71 -16.31 4.50 -17.74
CA LEU A 71 -16.61 3.38 -16.86
C LEU A 71 -15.46 2.38 -16.82
N ALA A 72 -14.91 2.01 -17.98
CA ALA A 72 -13.76 1.10 -18.06
C ALA A 72 -12.53 1.66 -17.33
N ASP A 73 -12.25 2.96 -17.51
CA ASP A 73 -11.15 3.64 -16.81
C ASP A 73 -11.38 3.71 -15.30
N ALA A 74 -12.63 3.94 -14.86
CA ALA A 74 -12.99 3.94 -13.44
C ALA A 74 -12.77 2.56 -12.81
N TYR A 75 -13.18 1.47 -13.47
CA TYR A 75 -12.94 0.11 -12.99
C TYR A 75 -11.45 -0.21 -12.92
N LYS A 76 -10.68 0.20 -13.93
CA LYS A 76 -9.22 0.02 -13.92
C LYS A 76 -8.57 0.76 -12.74
N SER A 77 -8.91 2.03 -12.55
CA SER A 77 -8.44 2.84 -11.43
C SER A 77 -8.82 2.24 -10.08
N GLN A 78 -10.04 1.69 -9.96
CA GLN A 78 -10.48 1.00 -8.75
C GLN A 78 -9.59 -0.21 -8.43
N VAL A 79 -9.33 -1.07 -9.42
CA VAL A 79 -8.45 -2.24 -9.24
C VAL A 79 -7.04 -1.78 -8.84
N ASP A 80 -6.50 -0.74 -9.47
CA ASP A 80 -5.19 -0.20 -9.13
C ASP A 80 -5.15 0.31 -7.67
N LEU A 81 -6.18 1.03 -7.22
CA LEU A 81 -6.28 1.50 -5.83
C LEU A 81 -6.40 0.35 -4.83
N GLU A 82 -7.17 -0.70 -5.14
CA GLU A 82 -7.28 -1.89 -4.29
C GLU A 82 -5.93 -2.60 -4.17
N THR A 83 -5.17 -2.72 -5.25
CA THR A 83 -3.82 -3.31 -5.20
C THR A 83 -2.87 -2.46 -4.35
N GLN A 84 -2.88 -1.13 -4.50
CA GLN A 84 -2.05 -0.23 -3.68
C GLN A 84 -2.40 -0.33 -2.19
N LEU A 85 -3.70 -0.38 -1.87
CA LEU A 85 -4.19 -0.54 -0.51
C LEU A 85 -3.73 -1.88 0.09
N ASN A 86 -3.77 -2.97 -0.69
CA ASN A 86 -3.27 -4.26 -0.25
C ASN A 86 -1.76 -4.29 -0.03
N LEU A 87 -0.98 -3.64 -0.90
CA LEU A 87 0.46 -3.45 -0.72
C LEU A 87 0.76 -2.63 0.55
N ALA A 88 0.03 -1.53 0.77
CA ALA A 88 0.18 -0.71 1.97
C ALA A 88 -0.13 -1.49 3.26
N LYS A 89 -1.20 -2.31 3.25
CA LYS A 89 -1.53 -3.22 4.36
C LYS A 89 -0.41 -4.23 4.63
N SER A 90 0.14 -4.85 3.58
CA SER A 90 1.25 -5.80 3.71
C SER A 90 2.51 -5.13 4.26
N ASN A 91 2.85 -3.94 3.78
CA ASN A 91 3.98 -3.14 4.29
C ASN A 91 3.79 -2.80 5.77
N LEU A 92 2.60 -2.36 6.18
CA LEU A 92 2.32 -2.08 7.58
C LEU A 92 2.47 -3.33 8.45
N LYS A 93 1.97 -4.48 7.97
CA LYS A 93 2.13 -5.77 8.67
C LYS A 93 3.60 -6.15 8.85
N LEU A 94 4.44 -5.92 7.83
CA LEU A 94 5.89 -6.14 7.93
C LEU A 94 6.54 -5.19 8.93
N VAL A 95 6.16 -3.91 8.93
CA VAL A 95 6.68 -2.92 9.90
C VAL A 95 6.30 -3.31 11.33
N ILE A 96 5.06 -3.76 11.55
CA ILE A 96 4.61 -4.26 12.86
C ILE A 96 5.45 -5.48 13.28
N ALA A 97 5.60 -6.48 12.41
CA ALA A 97 6.41 -7.67 12.72
C ALA A 97 7.88 -7.32 12.98
N ASN A 98 8.46 -6.40 12.20
CA ASN A 98 9.83 -5.93 12.41
C ASN A 98 9.97 -5.24 13.78
N ASN A 99 9.01 -4.40 14.17
CA ASN A 99 9.00 -3.74 15.46
C ASN A 99 8.84 -4.77 16.59
N GLU A 100 7.92 -5.72 16.47
CA GLU A 100 7.74 -6.80 17.45
C GLU A 100 9.03 -7.62 17.64
N MET A 101 9.71 -7.98 16.56
CA MET A 101 10.99 -8.70 16.63
C MET A 101 12.09 -7.85 17.29
N LEU A 102 12.14 -6.55 17.01
CA LEU A 102 13.10 -5.64 17.64
C LEU A 102 12.79 -5.47 19.14
N GLU A 103 11.52 -5.31 19.49
CA GLU A 103 11.06 -5.24 20.88
C GLU A 103 11.36 -6.54 21.62
N GLU A 104 11.15 -7.70 20.98
CA GLU A 104 11.48 -9.00 21.53
C GLU A 104 13.00 -9.16 21.73
N ALA A 105 13.82 -8.76 20.76
CA ALA A 105 15.28 -8.80 20.88
C ALA A 105 15.80 -7.88 22.00
N LEU A 106 15.21 -6.69 22.15
CA LEU A 106 15.53 -5.76 23.23
C LEU A 106 15.10 -6.32 24.60
N ARG A 107 13.91 -6.94 24.67
CA ARG A 107 13.38 -7.55 25.90
C ARG A 107 14.25 -8.70 26.40
N HIS A 108 14.75 -9.54 25.49
CA HIS A 108 15.67 -10.64 25.83
C HIS A 108 17.12 -10.17 26.01
N GLY A 109 17.54 -9.09 25.35
CA GLY A 109 18.88 -8.53 25.43
C GLY A 109 19.21 -7.91 26.78
N ASN A 110 18.24 -7.33 27.49
CA ASN A 110 18.51 -6.61 28.76
C ASN A 110 18.95 -7.49 29.95
N GLY A 111 18.89 -8.83 29.85
CA GLY A 111 19.31 -9.73 30.93
C GLY A 111 20.64 -10.46 30.71
N ASN A 112 21.13 -10.60 29.47
CA ASN A 112 22.34 -11.38 29.17
C ASN A 112 22.96 -11.03 27.81
N SER A 113 23.02 -9.75 27.45
CA SER A 113 23.53 -9.27 26.15
C SER A 113 25.04 -9.44 26.03
N LYS A 114 25.47 -10.66 25.68
CA LYS A 114 26.75 -10.87 25.01
C LYS A 114 26.64 -10.28 23.61
N ASP A 115 27.01 -9.01 23.51
CA ASP A 115 27.48 -8.29 22.33
C ASP A 115 27.03 -8.91 21.00
N VAL A 116 25.83 -8.53 20.53
CA VAL A 116 25.41 -8.76 19.15
C VAL A 116 26.48 -8.12 18.28
N GLY A 117 27.36 -8.94 17.68
CA GLY A 117 28.66 -8.61 17.07
C GLY A 117 28.68 -7.62 15.89
N TRP A 118 27.74 -6.67 15.89
CA TRP A 118 27.73 -5.45 15.10
C TRP A 118 28.61 -4.36 15.70
N ARG A 119 29.21 -4.59 16.89
CA ARG A 119 30.41 -3.85 17.27
C ARG A 119 31.48 -4.15 16.25
N ARG A 120 31.51 -3.28 15.25
CA ARG A 120 32.60 -3.06 14.32
C ARG A 120 33.87 -3.14 15.15
N ARG A 121 34.67 -4.17 14.91
CA ARG A 121 36.11 -4.15 15.19
C ARG A 121 36.73 -3.09 14.27
N SER A 122 36.35 -1.84 14.49
CA SER A 122 37.00 -0.71 13.85
C SER A 122 38.24 -0.43 14.69
N GLY A 123 39.35 -1.00 14.24
CA GLY A 123 40.69 -0.49 14.50
C GLY A 123 41.07 -0.32 15.97
N ARG A 124 41.51 -1.39 16.60
CA ARG A 124 42.59 -1.28 17.59
C ARG A 124 43.83 -2.04 17.11
N ASP A 125 44.23 -1.75 15.88
CA ASP A 125 45.58 -1.97 15.38
C ASP A 125 46.17 -0.59 15.10
N SER A 126 46.57 0.13 16.15
CA SER A 126 47.38 1.36 16.05
C SER A 126 47.90 1.75 17.42
N SER A 127 48.94 1.06 17.90
CA SER A 127 50.04 1.73 18.62
C SER A 127 51.19 0.76 18.92
N MET A 128 52.31 1.05 18.26
CA MET A 128 53.69 0.86 18.73
C MET A 128 54.32 -0.53 18.57
N THR A 129 54.87 -0.77 17.38
CA THR A 129 56.29 -1.16 17.25
C THR A 129 56.85 -0.57 15.95
N PRO A 130 57.82 0.38 16.02
CA PRO A 130 58.57 0.82 14.86
C PRO A 130 59.79 -0.08 14.70
N GLU A 131 60.03 -0.62 13.51
CA GLU A 131 61.37 -0.86 12.94
C GLU A 131 61.25 -1.71 11.66
N GLN A 132 61.89 -1.22 10.60
CA GLN A 132 62.39 -1.97 9.43
C GLN A 132 61.31 -2.54 8.48
N GLY A 133 61.22 -2.16 7.21
CA GLY A 133 62.10 -1.44 6.32
C GLY A 133 61.63 -1.73 4.88
N TYR A 134 62.25 -1.06 3.91
CA TYR A 134 62.20 -1.35 2.47
C TYR A 134 60.88 -1.01 1.75
N ARG A 135 60.79 0.21 1.21
CA ARG A 135 61.14 0.54 -0.19
C ARG A 135 60.34 -0.26 -1.22
N HIS A 136 59.29 0.36 -1.77
CA HIS A 136 59.22 0.49 -3.23
C HIS A 136 58.40 1.70 -3.64
N SER A 137 59.11 2.67 -4.19
CA SER A 137 58.61 3.76 -5.04
C SER A 137 58.34 3.19 -6.43
N VAL A 138 57.22 3.58 -7.05
CA VAL A 138 57.19 3.93 -8.48
C VAL A 138 56.06 4.94 -8.70
N ASP A 139 56.48 6.08 -9.23
CA ASP A 139 55.67 7.21 -9.62
C ASP A 139 54.90 7.00 -10.96
N PHE A 140 53.93 7.90 -11.17
CA PHE A 140 53.43 8.46 -12.44
C PHE A 140 52.47 7.63 -13.35
N PRO A 141 51.69 8.28 -14.25
CA PRO A 141 51.09 9.63 -14.20
C PRO A 141 49.61 9.68 -14.63
N VAL A 142 48.99 10.82 -14.34
CA VAL A 142 47.72 11.34 -14.90
C VAL A 142 47.87 11.70 -16.38
N PRO A 143 46.80 11.58 -17.19
CA PRO A 143 46.58 12.56 -18.26
C PRO A 143 45.18 13.19 -18.21
N SER A 144 45.18 14.52 -18.33
CA SER A 144 44.02 15.34 -18.72
C SER A 144 43.96 15.49 -20.24
N SER A 145 42.76 15.47 -20.82
CA SER A 145 42.26 16.24 -22.01
C SER A 145 40.86 15.70 -22.36
N ALA A 146 39.79 16.47 -22.20
CA ALA A 146 39.23 17.46 -23.14
C ALA A 146 38.46 16.84 -24.34
N SER A 147 37.14 17.09 -24.34
CA SER A 147 36.18 17.20 -25.46
C SER A 147 36.06 16.08 -26.51
N THR A 148 34.83 15.60 -26.75
CA THR A 148 34.04 15.78 -28.00
C THR A 148 32.75 14.94 -27.97
N ILE A 149 31.77 15.43 -28.71
CA ILE A 149 30.33 15.12 -28.83
C ILE A 149 30.05 13.76 -29.53
N GLU A 150 28.81 13.28 -29.36
CA GLU A 150 27.99 12.52 -30.34
C GLU A 150 27.76 10.99 -30.23
N SER A 151 26.45 10.66 -30.18
CA SER A 151 25.71 9.48 -30.72
C SER A 151 26.00 8.04 -30.22
N ASN A 152 25.13 7.56 -29.33
CA ASN A 152 24.22 6.39 -29.40
C ASN A 152 24.33 5.37 -30.59
N PRO A 153 23.73 4.16 -30.50
CA PRO A 153 24.13 2.96 -29.73
C PRO A 153 24.25 1.68 -30.61
N ASP A 154 24.98 0.65 -30.20
CA ASP A 154 24.65 -0.77 -30.50
C ASP A 154 25.56 -1.80 -29.76
N PHE A 155 24.95 -2.93 -29.39
CA PHE A 155 25.51 -4.14 -28.74
C PHE A 155 26.18 -5.11 -29.75
N PRO A 156 26.62 -6.37 -29.44
CA PRO A 156 27.24 -7.08 -28.27
C PRO A 156 28.50 -7.91 -28.76
N PRO A 157 28.86 -9.16 -28.31
CA PRO A 157 28.78 -9.95 -27.05
C PRO A 157 30.16 -10.57 -26.59
N THR A 158 30.23 -11.24 -25.43
CA THR A 158 31.05 -12.47 -25.05
C THR A 158 31.24 -12.53 -23.51
N SER A 159 30.62 -13.43 -22.75
CA SER A 159 30.91 -14.87 -22.48
C SER A 159 31.94 -15.18 -21.37
N SER A 160 31.43 -15.83 -20.31
CA SER A 160 32.00 -16.96 -19.53
C SER A 160 33.29 -16.77 -18.71
N THR A 161 33.23 -17.06 -17.40
CA THR A 161 34.00 -18.16 -16.76
C THR A 161 33.44 -18.47 -15.36
N ARG A 162 33.36 -19.77 -15.06
CA ARG A 162 32.77 -20.47 -13.90
C ARG A 162 33.88 -20.90 -12.91
N PRO A 163 33.57 -21.16 -11.63
CA PRO A 163 33.91 -22.49 -11.05
C PRO A 163 32.75 -23.04 -10.19
N ALA A 164 32.25 -24.25 -10.44
CA ALA A 164 32.69 -25.57 -9.97
C ALA A 164 32.11 -25.92 -8.58
N SER A 165 31.24 -26.93 -8.61
CA SER A 165 30.35 -27.43 -7.56
C SER A 165 31.06 -28.21 -6.43
N PRO A 166 30.33 -28.52 -5.34
CA PRO A 166 30.04 -29.93 -5.09
C PRO A 166 28.54 -30.20 -4.83
N ALA A 167 28.10 -31.36 -5.26
CA ALA A 167 26.81 -32.00 -4.93
C ALA A 167 27.13 -33.49 -4.64
N PRO A 168 26.19 -34.37 -4.20
CA PRO A 168 24.79 -34.14 -3.79
C PRO A 168 24.37 -34.93 -2.50
N SER A 169 23.25 -34.54 -1.86
CA SER A 169 22.31 -35.51 -1.30
C SER A 169 20.91 -34.91 -1.04
N GLN A 170 20.01 -35.21 -1.99
CA GLN A 170 18.63 -35.70 -1.84
C GLN A 170 17.54 -34.92 -1.05
N SER A 171 16.41 -34.74 -1.77
CA SER A 171 14.99 -34.68 -1.35
C SER A 171 14.56 -33.52 -0.44
N GLU A 172 13.43 -32.83 -0.60
CA GLU A 172 12.24 -32.91 -1.46
C GLU A 172 11.44 -31.60 -1.25
N ASN A 173 10.66 -31.17 -2.26
CA ASN A 173 9.47 -30.30 -2.20
C ASN A 173 9.53 -28.89 -1.54
N SER A 174 9.34 -27.84 -2.37
CA SER A 174 8.45 -26.67 -2.15
C SER A 174 8.81 -25.60 -3.20
N ARG A 175 8.22 -25.54 -4.42
CA ARG A 175 6.86 -25.06 -4.80
C ARG A 175 6.43 -23.81 -4.02
N PHE A 176 5.78 -22.86 -4.69
CA PHE A 176 5.31 -21.55 -4.20
C PHE A 176 6.40 -20.44 -4.22
N PHE A 177 6.40 -19.40 -5.07
CA PHE A 177 5.40 -18.84 -5.96
C PHE A 177 6.11 -18.22 -7.17
N LYS A 178 5.72 -18.61 -8.39
CA LYS A 178 6.17 -17.95 -9.62
C LYS A 178 4.95 -17.71 -10.49
N PHE A 179 4.33 -16.54 -10.30
CA PHE A 179 3.24 -16.07 -11.15
C PHE A 179 3.79 -15.76 -12.54
N ARG A 180 3.36 -16.55 -13.53
CA ARG A 180 3.56 -16.26 -14.95
C ARG A 180 2.28 -15.61 -15.48
N PHE A 181 2.29 -14.30 -15.68
CA PHE A 181 1.34 -13.64 -16.58
C PHE A 181 1.84 -13.83 -18.01
N THR A 182 1.47 -14.94 -18.64
CA THR A 182 1.61 -15.11 -20.09
C THR A 182 0.27 -14.85 -20.73
N SER A 183 0.19 -13.67 -21.32
CA SER A 183 -0.78 -13.26 -22.34
C SER A 183 -0.79 -14.26 -23.50
N ASN A 184 -1.98 -14.77 -23.85
CA ASN A 184 -2.22 -15.40 -25.15
C ASN A 184 -3.30 -14.60 -25.89
N ASN A 185 -2.89 -14.06 -27.02
CA ASN A 185 -3.67 -13.30 -27.98
C ASN A 185 -4.30 -14.27 -28.99
N ALA A 186 -5.63 -14.31 -29.10
CA ALA A 186 -6.36 -14.86 -30.25
C ALA A 186 -7.79 -14.30 -30.31
N THR A 187 -8.13 -13.65 -31.43
CA THR A 187 -9.47 -13.16 -31.84
C THR A 187 -9.92 -13.93 -33.11
N PRO A 188 -11.17 -13.82 -33.61
CA PRO A 188 -12.51 -13.88 -32.98
C PRO A 188 -13.47 -14.85 -33.74
N PRO A 189 -14.74 -15.03 -33.32
CA PRO A 189 -15.86 -14.68 -34.22
C PRO A 189 -17.05 -14.01 -33.46
N ILE A 190 -17.61 -12.91 -33.96
CA ILE A 190 -18.81 -12.77 -34.83
C ILE A 190 -20.12 -13.33 -34.23
N ASN A 191 -21.02 -12.37 -33.95
CA ASN A 191 -22.49 -12.44 -33.84
C ASN A 191 -23.12 -13.27 -32.70
N HIS A 192 -23.86 -12.61 -31.82
CA HIS A 192 -25.32 -12.76 -31.75
C HIS A 192 -25.97 -11.62 -30.96
N LEU A 193 -26.93 -10.97 -31.61
CA LEU A 193 -27.99 -10.17 -31.03
C LEU A 193 -28.80 -11.03 -30.06
N THR A 194 -28.84 -10.67 -28.78
CA THR A 194 -30.01 -10.90 -27.92
C THR A 194 -29.96 -9.94 -26.74
N SER A 195 -30.92 -9.02 -26.76
CA SER A 195 -31.41 -8.22 -25.64
C SER A 195 -31.52 -9.02 -24.34
N PRO A 196 -31.20 -8.45 -23.17
CA PRO A 196 -31.99 -8.69 -21.97
C PRO A 196 -33.07 -7.62 -21.93
N SER A 197 -34.19 -7.95 -22.56
CA SER A 197 -35.50 -7.50 -22.11
C SER A 197 -35.58 -7.60 -20.57
N LEU A 198 -36.20 -6.60 -19.97
CA LEU A 198 -36.67 -6.58 -18.58
C LEU A 198 -37.02 -7.98 -18.04
N PRO A 199 -36.47 -8.44 -16.91
CA PRO A 199 -37.11 -9.46 -16.11
C PRO A 199 -38.08 -8.75 -15.14
N SER A 200 -39.24 -8.33 -15.63
CA SER A 200 -40.41 -8.21 -14.77
C SER A 200 -41.20 -9.51 -14.87
N LEU A 201 -40.69 -10.56 -14.24
CA LEU A 201 -41.53 -11.62 -13.70
C LEU A 201 -40.77 -12.21 -12.51
N ALA A 202 -41.28 -11.95 -11.32
CA ALA A 202 -40.77 -12.47 -10.07
C ALA A 202 -40.59 -13.99 -10.16
N THR A 203 -39.35 -14.47 -10.14
CA THR A 203 -39.04 -15.85 -9.79
C THR A 203 -38.63 -15.84 -8.32
N HIS A 204 -39.32 -16.59 -7.46
CA HIS A 204 -39.12 -16.67 -6.01
C HIS A 204 -37.66 -16.78 -5.53
N SER A 205 -36.69 -17.13 -6.39
CA SER A 205 -35.25 -17.11 -6.14
C SER A 205 -34.69 -15.75 -5.71
N HIS A 206 -35.02 -14.65 -6.42
CA HIS A 206 -34.43 -13.34 -6.14
C HIS A 206 -34.97 -12.70 -4.84
N LEU A 207 -36.22 -13.03 -4.47
CA LEU A 207 -36.77 -12.62 -3.17
C LEU A 207 -36.08 -13.37 -2.03
N LYS A 208 -35.81 -14.67 -2.21
CA LYS A 208 -35.08 -15.47 -1.23
C LYS A 208 -33.63 -15.00 -1.06
N GLU A 209 -32.97 -14.60 -2.13
CA GLU A 209 -31.61 -14.02 -2.09
C GLU A 209 -31.58 -12.65 -1.39
N LEU A 210 -32.61 -11.80 -1.60
CA LEU A 210 -32.73 -10.53 -0.86
C LEU A 210 -33.03 -10.76 0.63
N GLU A 211 -33.86 -11.75 0.96
CA GLU A 211 -34.12 -12.15 2.34
C GLU A 211 -32.86 -12.71 3.02
N GLU A 212 -32.09 -13.54 2.31
CA GLU A 212 -30.81 -14.08 2.80
C GLU A 212 -29.75 -12.97 2.95
N ALA A 213 -29.64 -12.06 1.98
CA ALA A 213 -28.72 -10.92 2.06
C ALA A 213 -29.06 -9.98 3.22
N THR A 214 -30.34 -9.73 3.48
CA THR A 214 -30.77 -8.90 4.63
C THR A 214 -30.55 -9.62 5.96
N ALA A 215 -30.78 -10.93 6.02
CA ALA A 215 -30.46 -11.75 7.20
C ALA A 215 -28.95 -11.79 7.49
N GLU A 216 -28.10 -11.86 6.46
CA GLU A 216 -26.65 -11.83 6.61
C GLU A 216 -26.14 -10.46 7.07
N LEU A 217 -26.69 -9.37 6.52
CA LEU A 217 -26.36 -8.00 6.97
C LEU A 217 -26.74 -7.79 8.45
N GLU A 218 -27.89 -8.31 8.88
CA GLU A 218 -28.29 -8.24 10.29
C GLU A 218 -27.39 -9.09 11.19
N LYS A 219 -26.99 -10.28 10.73
CA LYS A 219 -26.02 -11.13 11.44
C LYS A 219 -24.67 -10.43 11.60
N GLU A 220 -24.19 -9.73 10.57
CA GLU A 220 -22.96 -8.92 10.66
C GLU A 220 -23.10 -7.76 11.64
N ARG A 221 -24.25 -7.06 11.64
CA ARG A 221 -24.52 -6.01 12.63
C ARG A 221 -24.49 -6.53 14.07
N ILE A 222 -25.06 -7.70 14.32
CA ILE A 222 -25.04 -8.34 15.64
C ILE A 222 -23.61 -8.71 16.04
N ARG A 223 -22.80 -9.26 15.12
CA ARG A 223 -21.38 -9.56 15.39
C ARG A 223 -20.58 -8.31 15.69
N CYS A 224 -20.76 -7.23 14.91
CA CYS A 224 -20.10 -5.95 15.14
C CYS A 224 -20.50 -5.34 16.49
N LYS A 225 -21.79 -5.39 16.84
CA LYS A 225 -22.28 -4.92 18.14
C LYS A 225 -21.66 -5.71 19.28
N LYS A 226 -21.63 -7.05 19.19
CA LYS A 226 -20.97 -7.90 20.19
C LYS A 226 -19.49 -7.57 20.35
N ALA A 227 -18.77 -7.38 19.24
CA ALA A 227 -17.36 -7.01 19.29
C ALA A 227 -17.12 -5.62 19.95
N LEU A 228 -18.05 -4.68 19.77
CA LEU A 228 -18.00 -3.38 20.46
C LEU A 228 -18.27 -3.51 21.97
N ASP A 229 -19.25 -4.34 22.36
CA ASP A 229 -19.55 -4.60 23.76
C ASP A 229 -18.38 -5.32 24.47
N ASP A 230 -17.79 -6.33 23.83
CA ASP A 230 -16.62 -7.05 24.32
C ASP A 230 -15.41 -6.09 24.48
N LYS A 231 -15.21 -5.19 23.51
CA LYS A 231 -14.16 -4.15 23.58
C LYS A 231 -14.39 -3.21 24.76
N ALA A 232 -15.62 -2.71 24.93
CA ALA A 232 -15.96 -1.81 26.04
C ALA A 232 -15.77 -2.51 27.40
N SER A 233 -16.08 -3.80 27.51
CA SER A 233 -15.83 -4.61 28.70
C SER A 233 -14.34 -4.71 29.03
N LEU A 234 -13.49 -4.95 28.04
CA LEU A 234 -12.04 -5.04 28.24
C LEU A 234 -11.42 -3.68 28.62
N GLU A 235 -11.89 -2.59 28.03
CA GLU A 235 -11.44 -1.24 28.39
C GLU A 235 -11.79 -0.91 29.85
N ALA A 236 -12.98 -1.29 30.32
CA ALA A 236 -13.38 -1.12 31.72
C ALA A 236 -12.53 -1.94 32.70
N GLU A 237 -12.17 -3.19 32.34
CA GLU A 237 -11.28 -4.02 33.17
C GLU A 237 -9.87 -3.42 33.26
N ILE A 238 -9.33 -2.95 32.14
CA ILE A 238 -8.02 -2.28 32.11
C ILE A 238 -8.03 -1.01 32.96
N GLU A 239 -9.08 -0.21 32.89
CA GLU A 239 -9.22 0.99 33.72
C GLU A 239 -9.31 0.64 35.21
N SER A 240 -10.09 -0.39 35.56
CA SER A 240 -10.20 -0.88 36.94
C SER A 240 -8.85 -1.39 37.48
N LEU A 241 -8.11 -2.19 36.69
CA LEU A 241 -6.77 -2.67 37.06
C LEU A 241 -5.79 -1.50 37.23
N SER A 242 -5.88 -0.51 36.35
CA SER A 242 -5.03 0.70 36.41
C SER A 242 -5.30 1.49 37.69
N GLN A 243 -6.57 1.67 38.07
CA GLN A 243 -6.97 2.30 39.33
C GLN A 243 -6.48 1.50 40.55
N ALA A 244 -6.67 0.17 40.55
CA ALA A 244 -6.23 -0.69 41.65
C ALA A 244 -4.70 -0.65 41.84
N LEU A 245 -3.93 -0.63 40.74
CA LEU A 245 -2.48 -0.47 40.80
C LEU A 245 -2.08 0.92 41.32
N PHE A 246 -2.79 1.97 40.90
CA PHE A 246 -2.56 3.33 41.37
C PHE A 246 -2.83 3.47 42.87
N GLU A 247 -3.95 2.95 43.36
CA GLU A 247 -4.26 2.91 44.79
C GLU A 247 -3.23 2.12 45.59
N ARG A 248 -2.79 0.97 45.07
CA ARG A 248 -1.75 0.16 45.71
C ARG A 248 -0.43 0.90 45.80
N ARG A 249 -0.06 1.63 44.74
CA ARG A 249 1.14 2.50 44.70
C ARG A 249 1.04 3.60 45.76
N ILE A 250 -0.11 4.27 45.87
CA ILE A 250 -0.36 5.30 46.89
C ILE A 250 -0.25 4.70 48.29
N ARG A 251 -0.93 3.58 48.57
CA ARG A 251 -0.91 2.91 49.87
C ARG A 251 0.52 2.51 50.27
N TRP A 252 1.30 1.97 49.33
CA TRP A 252 2.70 1.64 49.56
C TRP A 252 3.54 2.88 49.91
N TRP A 253 3.29 4.00 49.22
CA TRP A 253 3.99 5.26 49.50
C TRP A 253 3.64 5.82 50.88
N GLN A 254 2.37 5.78 51.28
CA GLN A 254 1.93 6.22 52.61
C GLN A 254 2.55 5.37 53.74
N LEU A 255 2.62 4.05 53.57
CA LEU A 255 3.21 3.14 54.56
C LEU A 255 4.72 3.35 54.73
N ASN A 256 5.46 3.55 53.63
CA ASN A 256 6.92 3.71 53.70
C ASN A 256 7.36 5.15 54.01
N GLY A 257 6.61 6.16 53.55
CA GLY A 257 6.87 7.56 53.90
C GLY A 257 6.71 7.83 55.40
N SER A 258 5.77 7.14 56.06
CA SER A 258 5.56 7.27 57.51
C SER A 258 6.69 6.65 58.36
N ASN A 259 7.40 5.64 57.82
CA ASN A 259 8.56 5.02 58.49
C ASN A 259 9.85 5.84 58.33
N ALA A 260 9.93 6.79 57.39
CA ALA A 260 11.11 7.62 57.16
C ALA A 260 11.17 8.87 58.08
N LEU A 261 10.13 9.12 58.88
CA LEU A 261 9.97 10.29 59.76
C LEU A 261 9.97 9.94 61.27
N ARG A 262 10.28 8.69 61.63
CA ARG A 262 10.56 8.26 63.01
C ARG A 262 12.04 7.93 63.15
#